data_AF-A0A2R4SA41-F1
#
_entry.id   AF-A0A2R4SA41-F1
#
_cell.length_a   1.000
_cell.length_b   1.000
_cell.length_c   1.000
_cell.angle_alpha   90.00
_cell.angle_beta   90.00
_cell.angle_gamma   90.00
#
_symmetry.space_group_name_H-M   'P 1'
#
loop_
_entity.id
_entity.type
_entity.pdbx_description
1 polymer ?
#
loop_
_entity_poly.entity_id
_entity_poly.type
_entity_poly.pdbx_seq_one_letter_code
_entity_poly.pdbx_strand_id
1 'polypeptide(L)'
;NLCYSTLVKNENEIEELNQKDVTVIMGKGTKFVKATVKKGVLPMIVEELIQARKKAKELMAKETNKITKMVLNGRQLALKISANSVYGYTGASAGGQLPCLEVAVSITTLGRCMIETTKECVEKYYTKENGYSHNAVVVYGDTDSVMVKFGTNQIDEAMK
;
A
#
# COMPACT_ATOMS: atom_id res chain seq x y z
N ASN A 1 -4.98 9.50 2.40
CA ASN A 1 -5.91 10.41 1.69
C ASN A 1 -5.18 11.14 0.55
N LEU A 2 -4.56 10.39 -0.37
CA LEU A 2 -3.78 10.96 -1.48
C LEU A 2 -4.70 11.06 -2.70
N CYS A 3 -5.00 12.27 -3.15
CA CYS A 3 -5.96 12.50 -4.23
C CYS A 3 -5.73 13.87 -4.87
N TYR A 4 -6.15 14.03 -6.14
CA TYR A 4 -6.23 15.32 -6.81
C TYR A 4 -6.97 16.38 -5.98
N SER A 5 -8.10 16.01 -5.36
CA SER A 5 -8.98 16.92 -4.62
C SER A 5 -8.52 17.24 -3.19
N THR A 6 -7.44 16.60 -2.73
CA THR A 6 -6.86 16.79 -1.39
C THR A 6 -5.39 17.21 -1.44
N LEU A 7 -4.79 17.30 -2.64
CA LEU A 7 -3.46 17.85 -2.85
C LEU A 7 -3.49 19.37 -2.59
N VAL A 8 -2.57 19.84 -1.77
CA VAL A 8 -2.37 21.27 -1.51
C VAL A 8 -1.39 21.80 -2.54
N LYS A 9 -1.84 22.73 -3.39
CA LYS A 9 -0.96 23.34 -4.41
C LYS A 9 -0.34 24.66 -3.95
N ASN A 10 -1.09 25.42 -3.13
CA ASN A 10 -0.65 26.68 -2.54
C ASN A 10 -0.86 26.63 -1.03
N GLU A 11 0.07 27.21 -0.26
CA GLU A 11 -0.06 27.28 1.21
C GLU A 11 -1.31 28.04 1.65
N ASN A 12 -1.78 29.00 0.85
CA ASN A 12 -3.00 29.76 1.11
C ASN A 12 -4.25 28.88 1.14
N GLU A 13 -4.24 27.70 0.48
CA GLU A 13 -5.37 26.76 0.52
C GLU A 13 -5.56 26.10 1.89
N ILE A 14 -4.56 26.21 2.78
CA ILE A 14 -4.55 25.61 4.11
C ILE A 14 -4.31 26.64 5.22
N GLU A 15 -4.39 27.93 4.93
CA GLU A 15 -4.19 29.01 5.92
C GLU A 15 -5.14 28.89 7.12
N GLU A 16 -6.39 28.51 6.86
CA GLU A 16 -7.41 28.32 7.91
C GLU A 16 -7.36 26.93 8.56
N LEU A 17 -6.51 26.02 8.06
CA LEU A 17 -6.40 24.66 8.57
C LEU A 17 -5.28 24.54 9.60
N ASN A 18 -5.50 23.70 10.62
CA ASN A 18 -4.45 23.39 11.57
C ASN A 18 -3.42 22.44 10.95
N GLN A 19 -2.18 22.47 11.44
CA GLN A 19 -1.15 21.50 11.02
C GLN A 19 -1.57 20.04 11.21
N LYS A 20 -2.39 19.74 12.23
CA LYS A 20 -2.93 18.39 12.47
C LYS A 20 -3.86 17.90 11.37
N ASP A 21 -4.41 18.79 10.55
CA ASP A 21 -5.36 18.49 9.49
C ASP A 21 -4.69 18.24 8.13
N VAL A 22 -3.36 18.40 8.07
CA VAL A 22 -2.55 18.21 6.87
C VAL A 22 -1.55 17.08 7.10
N THR A 23 -1.34 16.25 6.07
CA THR A 23 -0.29 15.25 6.00
C THR A 23 0.80 15.75 5.07
N VAL A 24 2.04 15.79 5.56
CA VAL A 24 3.23 16.11 4.76
C VAL A 24 3.92 14.81 4.38
N ILE A 25 4.19 14.61 3.10
CA ILE A 25 4.90 13.43 2.59
C ILE A 25 6.40 13.67 2.68
N MET A 26 7.10 12.69 3.25
CA MET A 26 8.56 12.73 3.36
C MET A 26 9.22 12.86 1.99
N GLY A 27 10.37 13.55 1.93
CA GLY A 27 11.06 13.85 0.67
C GLY A 27 10.65 15.21 0.13
N LYS A 28 9.81 15.26 -0.92
CA LYS A 28 9.47 16.50 -1.64
C LYS A 28 8.57 17.48 -0.86
N GLY A 29 8.15 17.13 0.36
CA GLY A 29 7.30 18.01 1.18
C GLY A 29 5.89 18.19 0.63
N THR A 30 5.44 17.33 -0.29
CA THR A 30 4.08 17.38 -0.84
C THR A 30 3.05 17.26 0.27
N LYS A 31 2.08 18.17 0.30
CA LYS A 31 1.05 18.24 1.34
C LYS A 31 -0.30 17.76 0.84
N PHE A 32 -1.00 17.01 1.69
CA PHE A 32 -2.36 16.57 1.44
C PHE A 32 -3.25 16.83 2.64
N VAL A 33 -4.47 17.31 2.41
CA VAL A 33 -5.49 17.46 3.45
C VAL A 33 -5.94 16.08 3.95
N LYS A 34 -6.12 15.93 5.26
CA LYS A 34 -6.58 14.68 5.87
C LYS A 34 -8.06 14.41 5.61
N ALA A 35 -8.44 13.14 5.71
CA ALA A 35 -9.81 12.70 5.45
C ALA A 35 -10.84 13.26 6.46
N THR A 36 -10.39 13.70 7.64
CA THR A 36 -11.20 14.38 8.65
C THR A 36 -11.75 15.72 8.18
N VAL A 37 -11.04 16.39 7.26
CA VAL A 37 -11.51 17.64 6.63
C VAL A 37 -12.21 17.34 5.32
N LYS A 38 -11.58 16.54 4.44
CA LYS A 38 -12.13 16.22 3.12
C LYS A 38 -11.66 14.85 2.66
N LYS A 39 -12.59 13.94 2.41
CA LYS A 39 -12.26 12.63 1.81
C LYS A 39 -11.99 12.79 0.32
N GLY A 40 -10.85 12.29 -0.14
CA GLY A 40 -10.47 12.30 -1.55
C GLY A 40 -11.27 11.30 -2.39
N VAL A 41 -11.44 11.58 -3.68
CA VAL A 41 -12.15 10.72 -4.64
C VAL A 41 -11.38 9.43 -4.94
N LEU A 42 -10.06 9.50 -5.14
CA LEU A 42 -9.25 8.30 -5.40
C LEU A 42 -9.31 7.28 -4.25
N PRO A 43 -9.17 7.67 -2.96
CA PRO A 43 -9.42 6.75 -1.84
C PRO A 43 -10.79 6.08 -1.90
N MET A 44 -11.87 6.81 -2.22
CA MET A 44 -13.21 6.23 -2.33
C MET A 44 -13.28 5.16 -3.42
N ILE A 45 -12.77 5.45 -4.62
CA ILE A 45 -12.73 4.50 -5.74
C ILE A 45 -11.93 3.25 -5.36
N VAL A 46 -10.75 3.42 -4.78
CA VAL A 46 -9.88 2.29 -4.39
C VAL A 46 -10.53 1.47 -3.28
N GLU A 47 -11.18 2.09 -2.30
CA GLU A 47 -11.92 1.39 -1.25
C GLU A 47 -13.02 0.51 -1.85
N GLU A 48 -13.82 1.02 -2.80
CA GLU A 48 -14.86 0.24 -3.48
C GLU A 48 -14.28 -0.96 -4.23
N LEU A 49 -13.18 -0.77 -4.97
CA LEU A 49 -12.50 -1.83 -5.70
C LEU A 49 -11.95 -2.91 -4.76
N ILE A 50 -11.37 -2.51 -3.62
CA ILE A 50 -10.87 -3.44 -2.59
C ILE A 50 -12.04 -4.22 -1.97
N GLN A 51 -13.15 -3.57 -1.65
CA GLN A 51 -14.33 -4.26 -1.10
C GLN A 51 -14.95 -5.24 -2.10
N ALA A 52 -15.05 -4.86 -3.37
CA ALA A 52 -15.51 -5.75 -4.43
C ALA A 52 -14.56 -6.96 -4.58
N ARG A 53 -13.25 -6.72 -4.51
CA ARG A 53 -12.24 -7.79 -4.58
C ARG A 53 -12.34 -8.73 -3.38
N LYS A 54 -12.56 -8.20 -2.17
CA LYS A 54 -12.76 -9.00 -0.96
C LYS A 54 -13.93 -9.96 -1.12
N LYS A 55 -15.09 -9.46 -1.58
CA LYS A 55 -16.27 -10.30 -1.87
C LYS A 55 -15.96 -11.38 -2.91
N ALA A 56 -15.23 -11.05 -3.98
CA ALA A 56 -14.83 -12.03 -4.99
C ALA A 56 -13.92 -13.14 -4.41
N LYS A 57 -12.98 -12.78 -3.53
CA LYS A 57 -12.13 -13.76 -2.83
C LYS A 57 -12.93 -14.64 -1.86
N GLU A 58 -13.91 -14.08 -1.15
CA GLU A 58 -14.79 -14.84 -0.26
C GLU A 58 -15.64 -15.87 -1.02
N LEU A 59 -16.19 -15.49 -2.17
CA LEU A 59 -16.89 -16.42 -3.06
C LEU A 59 -15.94 -17.51 -3.56
N MET A 60 -14.73 -17.13 -4.00
CA MET A 60 -13.72 -18.07 -4.48
C MET A 60 -13.29 -19.09 -3.41
N ALA A 61 -13.24 -18.69 -2.14
CA ALA A 61 -12.87 -19.55 -1.03
C ALA A 61 -13.95 -20.60 -0.73
N LYS A 62 -15.23 -20.24 -0.89
CA LYS A 62 -16.39 -21.13 -0.66
C LYS A 62 -16.68 -22.06 -1.84
N GLU A 63 -16.17 -21.73 -3.03
CA GLU A 63 -16.42 -22.48 -4.25
C GLU A 63 -15.64 -23.81 -4.30
N THR A 64 -16.34 -24.88 -4.64
CA THR A 64 -15.80 -26.24 -4.77
C THR A 64 -15.55 -26.63 -6.22
N ASN A 65 -16.35 -26.10 -7.15
CA ASN A 65 -16.17 -26.38 -8.58
C ASN A 65 -14.89 -25.70 -9.10
N LYS A 66 -13.97 -26.50 -9.66
CA LYS A 66 -12.67 -26.00 -10.15
C LYS A 66 -12.80 -24.93 -11.22
N ILE A 67 -13.73 -25.08 -12.17
CA ILE A 67 -13.92 -24.12 -13.27
C ILE A 67 -14.44 -22.80 -12.72
N THR A 68 -15.49 -22.84 -11.89
CA THR A 68 -16.05 -21.63 -11.26
C THR A 68 -15.01 -20.93 -10.39
N LYS A 69 -14.21 -21.69 -9.64
CA LYS A 69 -13.11 -21.14 -8.83
C LYS A 69 -12.06 -20.43 -9.67
N MET A 70 -11.71 -20.96 -10.84
CA MET A 70 -10.83 -20.28 -11.79
C MET A 70 -11.43 -18.97 -12.32
N VAL A 71 -12.73 -18.94 -12.65
CA VAL A 71 -13.43 -17.73 -13.07
C VAL A 71 -13.42 -16.68 -11.96
N LEU A 72 -13.70 -17.07 -10.72
CA LEU A 72 -13.66 -16.18 -9.55
C LEU A 72 -12.24 -15.68 -9.27
N ASN A 73 -11.21 -16.50 -9.49
CA ASN A 73 -9.83 -16.04 -9.44
C ASN A 73 -9.54 -14.99 -10.52
N GLY A 74 -9.99 -15.20 -11.75
CA GLY A 74 -9.90 -14.20 -12.82
C GLY A 74 -10.57 -12.88 -12.41
N ARG A 75 -11.77 -12.95 -11.82
CA ARG A 75 -12.50 -11.77 -11.33
C ARG A 75 -11.72 -11.01 -10.25
N GLN A 76 -11.17 -11.68 -9.24
CA GLN A 76 -10.41 -10.98 -8.19
C GLN A 76 -9.09 -10.39 -8.72
N LEU A 77 -8.45 -11.05 -9.70
CA LEU A 77 -7.25 -10.53 -10.36
C LEU A 77 -7.57 -9.28 -11.19
N ALA A 78 -8.66 -9.28 -11.95
CA ALA A 78 -9.10 -8.10 -12.70
C ALA A 78 -9.33 -6.91 -11.75
N LEU A 79 -10.01 -7.13 -10.62
CA LEU A 79 -10.22 -6.09 -9.60
C LEU A 79 -8.91 -5.61 -8.96
N LYS A 80 -7.93 -6.52 -8.74
CA LYS A 80 -6.58 -6.14 -8.27
C LYS A 80 -5.90 -5.22 -9.29
N ILE A 81 -5.93 -5.59 -10.57
CA ILE A 81 -5.32 -4.81 -11.64
C ILE A 81 -5.98 -3.44 -11.71
N SER A 82 -7.32 -3.36 -11.71
CA SER A 82 -8.04 -2.08 -11.72
C SER A 82 -7.66 -1.18 -10.55
N ALA A 83 -7.54 -1.73 -9.33
CA ALA A 83 -7.12 -0.96 -8.16
C ALA A 83 -5.69 -0.41 -8.31
N ASN A 84 -4.77 -1.23 -8.81
CA ASN A 84 -3.39 -0.81 -9.08
C ASN A 84 -3.32 0.23 -10.21
N SER A 85 -4.16 0.10 -11.23
CA SER A 85 -4.23 1.07 -12.33
C SER A 85 -4.66 2.46 -11.87
N VAL A 86 -5.35 2.61 -10.72
CA VAL A 86 -5.74 3.93 -10.20
C VAL A 86 -4.51 4.79 -9.89
N TYR A 87 -3.48 4.24 -9.23
CA TYR A 87 -2.25 5.02 -9.00
C TYR A 87 -1.40 5.12 -10.28
N GLY A 88 -1.43 4.08 -11.14
CA GLY A 88 -0.75 4.12 -12.43
C GLY A 88 -1.26 5.26 -13.32
N TYR A 89 -2.57 5.49 -13.30
CA TYR A 89 -3.24 6.58 -14.03
C TYR A 89 -2.74 7.96 -13.59
N THR A 90 -2.50 8.17 -12.29
CA THR A 90 -1.95 9.46 -11.82
C THR A 90 -0.52 9.69 -12.29
N GLY A 91 0.25 8.63 -12.56
CA GLY A 91 1.62 8.71 -13.07
C GLY A 91 1.75 8.78 -14.60
N ALA A 92 0.66 8.54 -15.35
CA ALA A 92 0.67 8.41 -16.80
C ALA A 92 0.85 9.76 -17.53
N SER A 93 2.09 10.24 -17.60
CA SER A 93 2.41 11.54 -18.21
C SER A 93 2.33 11.54 -19.75
N ALA A 94 2.56 10.38 -20.39
CA ALA A 94 2.41 10.21 -21.83
C ALA A 94 1.05 9.59 -22.15
N GLY A 95 0.13 10.39 -22.70
CA GLY A 95 -1.20 9.92 -23.12
C GLY A 95 -2.26 9.82 -22.01
N GLY A 96 -1.93 10.12 -20.76
CA GLY A 96 -2.91 10.26 -19.68
C GLY A 96 -3.64 11.59 -19.76
N GLN A 97 -4.95 11.57 -19.49
CA GLN A 97 -5.79 12.79 -19.55
C GLN A 97 -5.62 13.68 -18.31
N LEU A 98 -5.24 13.12 -17.17
CA LEU A 98 -5.12 13.83 -15.88
C LEU A 98 -3.89 13.35 -15.09
N PRO A 99 -2.65 13.57 -15.57
CA PRO A 99 -1.45 13.23 -14.81
C PRO A 99 -1.35 14.09 -13.53
N CYS A 100 -1.00 13.46 -12.41
CA CYS A 100 -0.63 14.11 -11.15
C CYS A 100 0.54 13.34 -10.53
N LEU A 101 1.74 13.77 -10.91
CA LEU A 101 2.99 13.16 -10.49
C LEU A 101 3.19 13.26 -8.98
N GLU A 102 2.65 14.28 -8.32
CA GLU A 102 2.72 14.47 -6.89
C GLU A 102 2.07 13.29 -6.15
N VAL A 103 0.92 12.82 -6.62
CA VAL A 103 0.24 11.64 -6.05
C VAL A 103 1.06 10.39 -6.31
N ALA A 104 1.50 10.15 -7.55
CA ALA A 104 2.27 8.96 -7.91
C ALA A 104 3.61 8.87 -7.15
N VAL A 105 4.36 9.98 -7.08
CA VAL A 105 5.62 10.07 -6.34
C VAL A 105 5.38 9.89 -4.84
N SER A 106 4.29 10.47 -4.29
CA SER A 106 3.96 10.29 -2.87
C SER A 106 3.67 8.82 -2.54
N ILE A 107 2.88 8.13 -3.36
CA ILE A 107 2.57 6.71 -3.18
C ILE A 107 3.84 5.87 -3.20
N THR A 108 4.70 6.04 -4.22
CA THR A 108 5.94 5.25 -4.32
C THR A 108 6.95 5.58 -3.21
N THR A 109 6.97 6.83 -2.73
CA THR A 109 7.83 7.23 -1.62
C THR A 109 7.37 6.59 -0.32
N LEU A 110 6.07 6.62 -0.02
CA LEU A 110 5.52 5.92 1.14
C LEU A 110 5.80 4.41 1.06
N GLY A 111 5.65 3.79 -0.11
CA GLY A 111 5.98 2.37 -0.30
C GLY A 111 7.43 2.04 0.05
N ARG A 112 8.39 2.85 -0.44
CA ARG A 112 9.82 2.71 -0.11
C ARG A 112 10.12 2.91 1.38
N CYS A 113 9.46 3.87 2.02
CA CYS A 113 9.62 4.06 3.46
C CYS A 113 9.06 2.87 4.25
N MET A 114 7.90 2.35 3.84
CA MET A 114 7.27 1.21 4.52
C MET A 114 8.10 -0.07 4.42
N ILE A 115 8.73 -0.37 3.28
CA ILE A 115 9.56 -1.57 3.15
C ILE A 115 10.83 -1.47 4.01
N GLU A 116 11.47 -0.28 4.08
CA GLU A 116 12.64 -0.09 4.94
C GLU A 116 12.26 -0.19 6.42
N THR A 117 11.19 0.48 6.83
CA THR A 117 10.66 0.36 8.20
C THR A 117 10.29 -1.08 8.54
N THR A 118 9.71 -1.84 7.59
CA THR A 118 9.37 -3.25 7.81
C THR A 118 10.63 -4.06 8.05
N LYS A 119 11.69 -3.85 7.25
CA LYS A 119 12.98 -4.50 7.44
C LYS A 119 13.57 -4.16 8.81
N GLU A 120 13.66 -2.88 9.15
CA GLU A 120 14.19 -2.43 10.44
C GLU A 120 13.42 -3.04 11.62
N CYS A 121 12.09 -3.07 11.54
CA CYS A 121 11.25 -3.69 12.56
C CYS A 121 11.54 -5.18 12.73
N VAL A 122 11.66 -5.93 11.63
CA VAL A 122 11.96 -7.37 11.67
C VAL A 122 13.33 -7.63 12.30
N GLU A 123 14.38 -6.95 11.81
CA GLU A 123 15.76 -7.19 12.27
C GLU A 123 15.98 -6.71 13.71
N LYS A 124 15.25 -5.69 14.16
CA LYS A 124 15.33 -5.21 15.54
C LYS A 124 14.53 -6.08 16.52
N TYR A 125 13.39 -6.62 16.10
CA TYR A 125 12.50 -7.37 16.98
C TYR A 125 12.96 -8.82 17.17
N TYR A 126 13.27 -9.53 16.09
CA TYR A 126 13.65 -10.95 16.13
C TYR A 126 15.14 -11.11 16.37
N THR A 127 15.58 -10.83 17.59
CA THR A 127 16.98 -10.92 18.01
C THR A 127 17.16 -11.82 19.22
N LYS A 128 18.37 -12.34 19.41
CA LYS A 128 18.77 -13.09 20.61
C LYS A 128 18.61 -12.26 21.87
N GLU A 129 18.86 -10.96 21.79
CA GLU A 129 18.68 -10.02 22.91
C GLU A 129 17.22 -9.95 23.37
N ASN A 130 16.28 -10.08 22.43
CA ASN A 130 14.84 -10.12 22.72
C ASN A 130 14.32 -11.54 23.04
N GLY A 131 15.21 -12.51 23.26
CA GLY A 131 14.86 -13.87 23.68
C GLY A 131 14.57 -14.86 22.54
N TYR A 132 14.89 -14.53 21.29
CA TYR A 132 14.78 -15.46 20.16
C TYR A 132 16.03 -16.34 20.02
N SER A 133 15.89 -17.52 19.41
CA SER A 133 17.00 -18.47 19.20
C SER A 133 18.11 -17.89 18.30
N HIS A 134 17.75 -17.01 17.39
CA HIS A 134 18.62 -16.46 16.34
C HIS A 134 18.29 -14.98 16.08
N ASN A 135 19.23 -14.27 15.45
CA ASN A 135 18.96 -12.95 14.89
C ASN A 135 18.39 -13.13 13.49
N ALA A 136 17.18 -12.65 13.26
CA ALA A 136 16.58 -12.64 11.94
C ALA A 136 17.28 -11.60 11.06
N VAL A 137 17.40 -11.93 9.78
CA VAL A 137 17.98 -11.04 8.77
C VAL A 137 17.07 -10.99 7.57
N VAL A 138 16.79 -9.80 7.05
CA VAL A 138 16.08 -9.66 5.78
C VAL A 138 17.08 -9.84 4.65
N VAL A 139 16.93 -10.93 3.89
CA VAL A 139 17.88 -11.31 2.83
C VAL A 139 17.49 -10.78 1.45
N TYR A 140 16.21 -10.44 1.28
CA TYR A 140 15.69 -9.87 0.03
C TYR A 140 14.42 -9.07 0.32
N GLY A 141 14.11 -8.12 -0.56
CA GLY A 141 12.85 -7.39 -0.56
C GLY A 141 12.47 -6.98 -1.97
N ASP A 142 11.19 -7.06 -2.29
CA ASP A 142 10.62 -6.64 -3.56
C ASP A 142 9.30 -5.91 -3.31
N THR A 143 9.32 -4.60 -3.54
CA THR A 143 8.17 -3.68 -3.58
C THR A 143 7.28 -3.68 -2.33
N ASP A 144 6.53 -4.75 -2.10
CA ASP A 144 5.60 -4.97 -1.00
C ASP A 144 5.87 -6.26 -0.21
N SER A 145 7.02 -6.89 -0.42
CA SER A 145 7.43 -8.14 0.24
C SER A 145 8.86 -8.10 0.76
N VAL A 146 9.11 -8.79 1.88
CA VAL A 146 10.44 -9.03 2.45
C VAL A 146 10.62 -10.51 2.73
N MET A 147 11.82 -11.02 2.48
CA MET A 147 12.18 -12.42 2.67
C MET A 147 13.12 -12.48 3.87
N VAL A 148 12.65 -13.10 4.94
CA VAL A 148 13.32 -13.10 6.24
C VAL A 148 13.97 -14.46 6.48
N LYS A 149 15.26 -14.45 6.80
CA LYS A 149 15.99 -15.61 7.30
C LYS A 149 15.98 -15.56 8.83
N PHE A 150 15.11 -16.35 9.45
CA PHE A 150 15.04 -16.45 10.91
C PHE A 150 16.19 -17.26 11.53
N GLY A 151 16.89 -18.08 10.74
CA GLY A 151 18.09 -18.81 11.20
C GLY A 151 17.84 -20.24 11.68
N THR A 152 16.58 -20.65 11.86
CA THR A 152 16.22 -22.06 12.07
C THR A 152 16.32 -22.88 10.77
N ASN A 153 16.61 -24.17 10.91
CA ASN A 153 16.59 -25.15 9.83
C ASN A 153 15.25 -25.91 9.75
N GLN A 154 14.33 -25.69 10.70
CA GLN A 154 13.04 -26.35 10.76
C GLN A 154 11.96 -25.48 10.11
N ILE A 155 11.28 -26.02 9.09
CA ILE A 155 10.25 -25.27 8.34
C ILE A 155 9.09 -24.87 9.25
N ASP A 156 8.62 -25.79 10.10
CA ASP A 156 7.49 -25.54 11.00
C ASP A 156 7.81 -24.46 12.05
N GLU A 157 9.07 -24.32 12.45
CA GLU A 157 9.50 -23.24 13.35
C GLU A 157 9.56 -21.91 12.61
N ALA A 158 10.04 -21.89 11.36
CA ALA A 158 10.09 -20.67 10.54
C ALA A 158 8.71 -20.14 10.14
N MET A 159 7.68 -21.00 10.08
CA MET A 159 6.31 -20.61 9.74
C MET A 159 5.48 -20.15 10.95
N LYS A 160 5.92 -20.43 12.18
CA LYS A 160 5.26 -20.03 13.42
C LYS A 160 5.62 -18.61 13.84
#